data_AF-A0AA35R4A2-F1
#
_entry.id   AF-A0AA35R4A2-F1
#
_cell.length_a   1.000
_cell.length_b   1.000
_cell.length_c   1.000
_cell.angle_alpha   90.00
_cell.angle_beta   90.00
_cell.angle_gamma   90.00
#
_symmetry.space_group_name_H-M   'P 1'
#
loop_
_entity.id
_entity.type
_entity.pdbx_description
1 polymer ?
#
loop_
_entity_poly.entity_id
_entity_poly.type
_entity_poly.pdbx_seq_one_letter_code
_entity_poly.pdbx_strand_id
1 'polypeptide(L)'
;VTTADDELVLTSLIRAHSLSRDATLLSYKGVITRCVLPEAGVYELDDSLTLYLTHSNLSNQGRGLREGAEVEVTNAHVLRLSDPLYKKMSGFVCCPVSRIEVVHFSEKETNFKAFLLQNKLAQLLSRFRAT
;
A
#
# COMPACT_ATOMS: atom_id res chain seq x y z
N VAL A 1 17.15 -11.50 -7.83
CA VAL A 1 17.34 -11.87 -6.42
C VAL A 1 16.32 -11.04 -5.65
N THR A 2 15.16 -11.62 -5.34
CA THR A 2 14.16 -10.98 -4.46
C THR A 2 14.70 -11.10 -3.05
N THR A 3 14.82 -9.99 -2.33
CA THR A 3 15.28 -10.01 -0.94
C THR A 3 14.22 -10.66 -0.05
N ALA A 4 14.58 -11.07 1.18
CA ALA A 4 13.60 -11.58 2.14
C ALA A 4 12.48 -10.56 2.42
N ASP A 5 12.78 -9.27 2.31
CA ASP A 5 11.82 -8.18 2.44
C ASP A 5 10.79 -8.19 1.28
N ASP A 6 11.21 -8.48 0.05
CA ASP A 6 10.32 -8.58 -1.11
C ASP A 6 9.30 -9.73 -0.96
N GLU A 7 9.72 -10.87 -0.41
CA GLU A 7 8.88 -12.05 -0.20
C GLU A 7 7.81 -11.79 0.89
N LEU A 8 8.19 -11.09 1.96
CA LEU A 8 7.28 -10.66 3.01
C LEU A 8 6.23 -9.67 2.49
N VAL A 9 6.66 -8.70 1.67
CA VAL A 9 5.75 -7.75 1.02
C VAL A 9 4.77 -8.49 0.10
N LEU A 10 5.26 -9.43 -0.71
CA LEU A 10 4.41 -10.23 -1.60
C LEU A 10 3.38 -11.06 -0.83
N THR A 11 3.80 -11.72 0.25
CA THR A 11 2.92 -12.55 1.09
C THR A 11 1.86 -11.70 1.78
N SER A 12 2.25 -10.54 2.28
CA SER A 12 1.34 -9.58 2.91
C SER A 12 0.32 -9.04 1.92
N LEU A 13 0.74 -8.75 0.68
CA LEU A 13 -0.14 -8.35 -0.42
C LEU A 13 -1.17 -9.42 -0.79
N ILE A 14 -0.75 -10.69 -0.88
CA ILE A 14 -1.65 -11.81 -1.16
C ILE A 14 -2.70 -11.94 -0.06
N ARG A 15 -2.30 -11.86 1.21
CA ARG A 15 -3.24 -11.94 2.34
C ARG A 15 -4.16 -10.74 2.42
N ALA A 16 -3.63 -9.53 2.20
CA ALA A 16 -4.40 -8.30 2.09
C ALA A 16 -5.53 -8.41 1.07
N HIS A 17 -5.24 -8.99 -0.10
CA HIS A 17 -6.25 -9.23 -1.13
C HIS A 17 -7.33 -10.22 -0.68
N SER A 18 -7.00 -11.24 0.10
CA SER A 18 -7.96 -12.24 0.56
C SER A 18 -8.88 -11.71 1.68
N LEU A 19 -8.42 -10.76 2.47
CA LEU A 19 -9.15 -10.18 3.61
C LEU A 19 -10.17 -9.09 3.23
N SER A 20 -10.14 -8.59 2.00
CA SER A 20 -10.98 -7.47 1.56
C SER A 20 -12.46 -7.82 1.32
N ARG A 21 -12.88 -9.08 1.53
CA ARG A 21 -14.21 -9.56 1.12
C ARG A 21 -15.35 -9.17 2.07
N ASP A 22 -15.08 -8.93 3.37
CA ASP A 22 -16.10 -8.59 4.39
C ASP A 22 -15.67 -7.45 5.34
N ALA A 23 -14.66 -6.66 4.97
CA ALA A 23 -14.03 -5.71 5.88
C ALA A 23 -14.72 -4.33 5.88
N THR A 24 -15.02 -3.82 7.08
CA THR A 24 -15.42 -2.43 7.32
C THR A 24 -14.43 -1.48 6.65
N LEU A 25 -14.95 -0.60 5.80
CA LEU A 25 -14.18 0.44 5.13
C LEU A 25 -13.95 1.61 6.10
N LEU A 26 -12.71 2.08 6.18
CA LEU A 26 -12.34 3.22 7.03
C LEU A 26 -11.69 4.33 6.21
N SER A 27 -11.71 5.52 6.79
CA SER A 27 -10.91 6.66 6.36
C SER A 27 -9.80 6.93 7.37
N TYR A 28 -8.64 7.34 6.88
CA TYR A 28 -7.45 7.60 7.67
C TYR A 28 -6.68 8.78 7.09
N LYS A 29 -6.18 9.66 7.95
CA LYS A 29 -5.30 10.76 7.57
C LYS A 29 -3.98 10.61 8.31
N GLY A 30 -2.87 10.69 7.60
CA GLY A 30 -1.55 10.49 8.18
C GLY A 30 -0.42 10.92 7.25
N VAL A 31 0.82 10.76 7.71
CA VAL A 31 2.02 11.18 6.99
C VAL A 31 2.74 9.97 6.43
N ILE A 32 3.13 10.01 5.16
CA ILE A 32 4.02 9.01 4.58
C ILE A 32 5.38 9.17 5.26
N THR A 33 5.74 8.25 6.15
CA THR A 33 7.04 8.29 6.82
C THR A 33 8.13 7.62 5.99
N ARG A 34 7.77 6.58 5.22
CA ARG A 34 8.71 5.83 4.39
C ARG A 34 8.09 5.33 3.08
N CYS A 35 8.83 5.47 1.99
CA CYS A 35 8.49 4.86 0.70
C CYS A 35 9.10 3.45 0.60
N VAL A 36 8.39 2.43 1.09
CA VAL A 36 8.88 1.05 1.19
C VAL A 36 9.12 0.43 -0.19
N LEU A 37 8.07 0.39 -1.02
CA LEU A 37 8.14 -0.09 -2.40
C LEU A 37 7.18 0.73 -3.26
N PRO A 38 7.50 2.01 -3.52
CA PRO A 38 6.60 2.95 -4.21
C PRO A 38 6.27 2.48 -5.63
N GLU A 39 7.15 1.74 -6.28
CA GLU A 39 6.91 1.16 -7.60
C GLU A 39 5.74 0.17 -7.58
N ALA A 40 5.53 -0.52 -6.44
CA ALA A 40 4.42 -1.43 -6.14
C ALA A 40 3.28 -0.77 -5.35
N GLY A 41 3.38 0.53 -5.06
CA GLY A 41 2.37 1.25 -4.30
C GLY A 41 2.35 0.87 -2.81
N VAL A 42 3.50 0.52 -2.23
CA VAL A 42 3.63 0.19 -0.81
C VAL A 42 4.33 1.33 -0.07
N TYR A 43 3.65 1.87 0.93
CA TYR A 43 4.10 3.01 1.73
C TYR A 43 3.93 2.70 3.22
N GLU A 44 4.69 3.40 4.06
CA GLU A 44 4.49 3.42 5.51
C GLU A 44 3.90 4.77 5.91
N LEU A 45 2.87 4.72 6.76
CA LEU A 45 2.24 5.87 7.38
C LEU A 45 2.56 5.89 8.87
N ASP A 46 2.88 7.08 9.39
CA ASP A 46 3.06 7.38 10.81
C ASP A 46 3.92 6.31 11.54
N ASP A 47 5.03 5.92 10.90
CA ASP A 47 6.08 5.02 11.39
C ASP A 47 5.62 3.60 11.77
N SER A 48 4.39 3.22 11.41
CA SER A 48 3.79 2.00 11.96
C SER A 48 2.76 1.31 11.07
N LEU A 49 2.07 2.05 10.20
CA LEU A 49 0.97 1.50 9.39
C LEU A 49 1.40 1.30 7.95
N THR A 50 1.23 0.09 7.42
CA THR A 50 1.54 -0.17 6.01
C THR A 50 0.35 0.17 5.12
N LEU A 51 0.55 0.98 4.09
CA LEU A 51 -0.45 1.33 3.08
C LEU A 51 -0.14 0.60 1.77
N TYR A 52 -1.14 -0.13 1.26
CA TYR A 52 -1.07 -0.84 -0.01
C TYR A 52 -2.02 -0.20 -1.03
N LEU A 53 -1.46 0.29 -2.13
CA LEU A 53 -2.17 0.93 -3.25
C LEU A 53 -2.22 0.05 -4.50
N THR A 54 -1.98 -1.25 -4.36
CA THR A 54 -1.84 -2.20 -5.49
C THR A 54 -3.06 -2.31 -6.40
N HIS A 55 -4.25 -1.95 -5.91
CA HIS A 55 -5.49 -1.95 -6.69
C HIS A 55 -5.99 -0.55 -7.07
N SER A 56 -5.22 0.49 -6.73
CA SER A 56 -5.61 1.88 -6.96
C SER A 56 -5.04 2.39 -8.28
N ASN A 57 -5.86 3.18 -8.99
CA ASN A 57 -5.39 3.96 -10.13
C ASN A 57 -4.82 5.29 -9.63
N LEU A 58 -3.49 5.37 -9.54
CA LEU A 58 -2.82 6.58 -9.09
C LEU A 58 -2.66 7.56 -10.26
N SER A 59 -3.25 8.75 -10.12
CA SER A 59 -3.01 9.85 -11.05
C SER A 59 -1.53 10.25 -11.01
N ASN A 60 -1.00 10.67 -12.18
CA ASN A 60 0.40 11.09 -12.32
C ASN A 60 1.42 10.11 -11.72
N GLN A 61 1.15 8.80 -11.81
CA GLN A 61 2.02 7.74 -11.28
C GLN A 61 2.37 7.89 -9.80
N GLY A 62 1.51 8.54 -9.01
CA GLY A 62 1.74 8.74 -7.57
C GLY A 62 2.79 9.82 -7.24
N ARG A 63 3.03 10.81 -8.12
CA ARG A 63 4.09 11.83 -7.96
C ARG A 63 4.09 12.59 -6.62
N GLY A 64 2.91 12.78 -6.02
CA GLY A 64 2.75 13.45 -4.74
C GLY A 64 2.96 12.54 -3.51
N LEU A 65 3.03 11.22 -3.70
CA LEU A 65 3.20 10.24 -2.63
C LEU A 65 4.69 10.09 -2.30
N ARG A 66 5.18 10.97 -1.43
CA ARG A 66 6.59 11.04 -1.02
C ARG A 66 6.70 11.04 0.49
N GLU A 67 7.86 10.64 1.01
CA GLU A 67 8.15 10.76 2.44
C GLU A 67 7.98 12.20 2.91
N GLY A 68 7.21 12.41 3.97
CA GLY A 68 6.80 13.71 4.50
C GLY A 68 5.50 14.26 3.93
N ALA A 69 4.91 13.65 2.89
CA ALA A 69 3.61 14.06 2.39
C ALA A 69 2.50 13.60 3.34
N GLU A 70 1.55 14.49 3.64
CA GLU A 70 0.33 14.13 4.35
C GLU A 70 -0.71 13.65 3.35
N VAL A 71 -1.30 12.50 3.62
CA VAL A 71 -2.31 11.88 2.77
C VAL A 71 -3.58 11.58 3.54
N GLU A 72 -4.69 11.67 2.85
CA GLU A 72 -5.97 11.16 3.31
C GLU A 72 -6.38 9.97 2.44
N VAL A 73 -6.67 8.86 3.09
CA VAL A 73 -7.13 7.63 2.48
C VAL A 73 -8.58 7.42 2.90
N THR A 74 -9.47 7.16 1.95
CA THR A 74 -10.87 6.87 2.21
C THR A 74 -11.28 5.55 1.58
N ASN A 75 -12.27 4.90 2.18
CA ASN A 75 -12.78 3.58 1.77
C ASN A 75 -11.69 2.51 1.70
N ALA A 76 -10.76 2.48 2.66
CA ALA A 76 -9.72 1.46 2.73
C ALA A 76 -10.11 0.28 3.62
N HIS A 77 -9.66 -0.92 3.24
CA HIS A 77 -9.81 -2.11 4.07
C HIS A 77 -8.72 -2.13 5.14
N VAL A 78 -9.09 -2.47 6.37
CA VAL A 78 -8.13 -2.65 7.46
C VAL A 78 -7.41 -3.97 7.30
N LEU A 79 -6.08 -3.91 7.32
CA LEU A 79 -5.22 -5.07 7.38
C LEU A 79 -4.70 -5.26 8.79
N ARG A 80 -4.93 -6.45 9.35
CA ARG A 80 -4.25 -6.92 10.56
C ARG A 80 -3.73 -8.31 10.28
N LEU A 81 -2.43 -8.42 10.08
CA LEU A 81 -1.75 -9.70 9.94
C LEU A 81 -0.98 -9.97 11.23
N SER A 82 -1.40 -11.00 11.94
CA SER A 82 -0.61 -11.64 12.98
C SER A 82 -0.13 -12.98 12.43
N ASP A 83 1.16 -13.07 12.11
CA ASP A 83 1.78 -14.33 11.75
C ASP A 83 2.77 -14.72 12.86
N PRO A 84 2.82 -15.98 13.31
CA PRO A 84 3.84 -16.44 14.24
C PRO A 84 5.29 -16.30 13.69
N LEU A 85 5.47 -16.34 12.37
CA LEU A 85 6.77 -16.24 11.69
C LEU A 85 7.14 -14.82 11.28
N TYR A 86 6.17 -13.93 11.16
CA TYR A 86 6.38 -12.55 10.70
C TYR A 86 5.88 -11.53 11.72
N LYS A 87 6.60 -10.41 11.85
CA LYS A 87 6.25 -9.32 12.77
C LYS A 87 4.79 -8.90 12.55
N LYS A 88 4.08 -8.55 13.63
CA LYS A 88 2.70 -8.06 13.57
C LYS A 88 2.62 -6.86 12.62
N MET A 89 1.85 -6.99 11.55
CA MET A 89 1.65 -5.94 10.55
C MET A 89 0.23 -5.41 10.64
N SER A 90 0.10 -4.08 10.72
CA SER A 90 -1.18 -3.38 10.71
C SER A 90 -1.14 -2.32 9.62
N GLY A 91 -2.27 -2.08 8.97
CA GLY A 91 -2.26 -1.17 7.84
C GLY A 91 -3.58 -1.11 7.09
N PHE A 92 -3.49 -0.61 5.87
CA PHE A 92 -4.61 -0.35 4.99
C PHE A 92 -4.36 -0.91 3.60
N VAL A 93 -5.41 -1.45 2.99
CA VAL A 93 -5.40 -1.95 1.63
C VAL A 93 -6.43 -1.18 0.84
N CYS A 94 -5.96 -0.45 -0.16
CA CYS A 94 -6.83 0.28 -1.07
C CYS A 94 -7.31 -0.66 -2.18
N CYS A 95 -8.61 -0.57 -2.46
CA CYS A 95 -9.30 -1.24 -3.54
C CYS A 95 -9.76 -0.21 -4.59
N PRO A 96 -10.38 -0.62 -5.70
CA PRO A 96 -10.80 0.32 -6.75
C PRO A 96 -11.79 1.42 -6.31
N VAL A 97 -12.50 1.22 -5.18
CA VAL A 97 -13.40 2.24 -4.60
C VAL A 97 -12.72 3.12 -3.55
N SER A 98 -11.49 2.79 -3.15
CA SER A 98 -10.68 3.63 -2.27
C SER A 98 -10.22 4.88 -2.99
N ARG A 99 -10.13 5.99 -2.25
CA ARG A 99 -9.50 7.22 -2.74
C ARG A 99 -8.31 7.56 -1.87
N ILE A 100 -7.29 8.09 -2.51
CA ILE A 100 -6.12 8.65 -1.85
C ILE A 100 -5.88 10.05 -2.38
N GLU A 101 -5.73 10.99 -1.46
CA GLU A 101 -5.49 12.40 -1.77
C GLU A 101 -4.28 12.89 -0.99
N VAL A 102 -3.43 13.70 -1.63
CA VAL A 102 -2.33 14.38 -0.96
C VAL A 102 -2.88 15.69 -0.41
N VAL A 103 -2.91 15.79 0.92
CA VAL A 103 -3.44 16.96 1.63
C VAL A 103 -2.35 18.02 1.77
N HIS A 104 -1.14 17.60 2.10
CA HIS A 104 0.05 18.46 2.13
C HIS A 104 1.20 17.76 1.41
N PHE A 105 1.86 18.49 0.50
CA PHE A 105 3.04 17.98 -0.17
C PHE A 105 4.23 17.94 0.79
N SER A 106 5.13 16.98 0.57
CA SER A 106 6.37 16.89 1.33
C SER A 106 7.24 18.13 1.11
N GLU A 107 7.79 18.66 2.20
CA GLU A 107 8.84 19.69 2.19
C GLU A 107 10.23 19.12 1.90
N LYS A 108 10.38 17.79 1.93
CA LYS A 108 11.66 17.11 1.71
C LYS A 108 11.96 16.99 0.22
N GLU A 109 13.16 17.37 -0.20
CA GLU A 109 13.68 17.06 -1.54
C GLU A 109 14.05 15.58 -1.66
N THR A 110 13.03 14.74 -1.80
CA THR A 110 13.18 13.30 -1.97
C THR A 110 13.07 12.89 -3.43
N ASN A 111 13.89 11.93 -3.85
CA ASN A 111 13.81 11.36 -5.19
C ASN A 111 12.45 10.67 -5.39
N PHE A 112 11.81 10.98 -6.50
CA PHE A 112 10.56 10.33 -6.88
C PHE A 112 10.81 9.01 -7.58
N LYS A 113 10.10 7.98 -7.14
CA LYS A 113 9.99 6.69 -7.80
C LYS A 113 8.58 6.52 -8.31
N ALA A 114 8.44 6.33 -9.62
CA ALA A 114 7.14 6.18 -10.26
C ALA A 114 6.44 4.90 -9.80
N PHE A 115 5.13 4.98 -9.63
CA PHE A 115 4.30 3.80 -9.56
C PHE A 115 4.26 3.13 -10.94
N LEU A 116 4.88 1.95 -11.05
CA LEU A 116 5.09 1.25 -12.32
C LEU A 116 4.29 -0.06 -12.40
N LEU A 117 3.90 -0.62 -11.25
CA LEU A 117 3.28 -1.94 -11.14
C LEU A 117 1.76 -1.88 -11.04
N GLN A 118 1.08 -1.31 -12.03
CA GLN A 118 -0.36 -1.59 -12.19
C GLN A 118 -0.62 -3.02 -12.68
N ASN A 119 0.31 -3.61 -13.46
CA ASN A 119 0.01 -4.83 -14.20
C ASN A 119 0.65 -6.10 -13.63
N LYS A 120 1.90 -6.07 -13.13
CA LYS A 120 2.61 -7.32 -12.74
C LYS A 120 2.13 -7.89 -11.41
N LEU A 121 1.89 -7.05 -10.40
CA LEU A 121 1.34 -7.48 -9.11
C LEU A 121 -0.15 -7.79 -9.20
N ALA A 122 -0.93 -6.99 -9.93
CA ALA A 122 -2.31 -7.34 -10.23
C ALA A 122 -2.42 -8.67 -10.99
N GLN A 123 -1.53 -8.95 -11.95
CA GLN A 123 -1.44 -10.26 -12.62
C GLN A 123 -1.02 -11.37 -11.66
N LEU A 124 -0.07 -11.12 -10.76
CA LEU A 124 0.36 -12.12 -9.77
C LEU A 124 -0.80 -12.45 -8.82
N LEU A 125 -1.46 -11.44 -8.28
CA LEU A 125 -2.63 -11.56 -7.40
C LEU A 125 -3.84 -12.19 -8.13
N SER A 126 -4.04 -11.90 -9.42
CA SER A 126 -5.10 -12.54 -10.22
C SER A 126 -4.82 -14.02 -10.48
N ARG A 127 -3.56 -14.45 -10.54
CA ARG A 127 -3.21 -15.89 -10.68
C ARG A 127 -3.52 -16.68 -9.41
N PHE A 128 -3.47 -16.04 -8.24
CA PHE A 128 -3.89 -16.67 -6.97
C PHE A 128 -5.43 -16.74 -6.78
N ARG A 129 -6.23 -16.15 -7.68
CA ARG A 129 -7.70 -16.32 -7.69
C ARG A 129 -8.18 -17.62 -8.34
N ALA A 130 -7.29 -18.41 -8.96
CA ALA A 130 -7.65 -19.54 -9.83
C ALA A 130 -7.59 -20.93 -9.16
N THR A 131 -7.56 -21.00 -7.83
CA THR A 131 -7.66 -22.25 -7.05
C THR A 131 -8.65 -22.06 -5.92
#